data_AF-A0A371JKV4-F1
#
_entry.id   AF-A0A371JKV4-F1
#
_cell.length_a   1.000
_cell.length_b   1.000
_cell.length_c   1.000
_cell.angle_alpha   90.00
_cell.angle_beta   90.00
_cell.angle_gamma   90.00
#
_symmetry.space_group_name_H-M   'P 1'
#
loop_
_entity.id
_entity.type
_entity.pdbx_description
1 polymer ?
#
loop_
_entity_poly.entity_id
_entity_poly.type
_entity_poly.pdbx_seq_one_letter_code
_entity_poly.pdbx_strand_id
1 'polypeptide(L)'
;MKNIIIKSLPYVVGFILLNLICYTTSNFYAQEEKYQSRIELFLSSKNKSIFLGDSHSETIRHLNEDNHIGNLAFGADGIKEMYVKSLIVTDFNPDIQYAFISTEPQLFNNSISSNSSFLNPYLLRVKDSLDIYEKSKLNLFVERVPLFNDNYLKFFLNKTLTDIRNFGKQSKKENWEELPESKKKTIATKTGKIDHNNILSNSNDTVVFREMVKLYKSKNIKVIGVRFPVYPEYIEQCEPNDLKNVNDFIESLDLDFNLDYSYTIKNPMLFADEDHLNEKGVVELARYIHRDTGIQLSK
;
A
#
# COMPACT_ATOMS: atom_id res chain seq x y z
N MET A 1 -31.00 37.62 11.64
CA MET A 1 -30.61 36.33 11.02
C MET A 1 -30.59 36.38 9.49
N LYS A 2 -31.67 36.78 8.78
CA LYS A 2 -31.67 36.84 7.29
C LYS A 2 -30.51 37.64 6.66
N ASN A 3 -30.19 38.81 7.19
CA ASN A 3 -29.07 39.64 6.70
C ASN A 3 -27.69 39.00 6.91
N ILE A 4 -27.53 38.14 7.93
CA ILE A 4 -26.26 37.43 8.17
C ILE A 4 -26.13 36.31 7.12
N ILE A 5 -27.19 35.54 6.90
CA ILE A 5 -27.22 34.44 5.91
C ILE A 5 -26.93 34.97 4.50
N ILE A 6 -27.57 36.07 4.10
CA ILE A 6 -27.36 36.68 2.78
C ILE A 6 -25.92 37.19 2.63
N LYS A 7 -25.36 37.82 3.68
CA LYS A 7 -23.96 38.29 3.67
C LYS A 7 -22.95 37.15 3.70
N SER A 8 -23.29 35.99 4.26
CA SER A 8 -22.42 34.80 4.26
C SER A 8 -22.46 34.02 2.94
N LEU A 9 -23.51 34.18 2.12
CA LEU A 9 -23.71 33.39 0.91
C LEU A 9 -22.53 33.47 -0.08
N PRO A 10 -21.92 34.64 -0.38
CA PRO A 10 -20.75 34.71 -1.26
C PRO A 10 -19.56 33.91 -0.73
N TYR A 11 -19.35 33.90 0.58
CA TYR A 11 -18.25 33.15 1.21
C TYR A 11 -18.50 31.64 1.14
N VAL A 12 -19.75 31.20 1.34
CA VAL A 12 -20.13 29.79 1.19
C VAL A 12 -19.95 29.33 -0.25
N VAL A 13 -20.40 30.11 -1.23
CA VAL A 13 -20.21 29.80 -2.65
C VAL A 13 -18.72 29.76 -3.00
N GLY A 14 -17.94 30.75 -2.55
CA GLY A 14 -16.48 30.75 -2.75
C GLY A 14 -15.80 29.53 -2.14
N PHE A 15 -16.18 29.15 -0.92
CA PHE A 15 -15.66 27.95 -0.25
C PHE A 15 -15.98 26.67 -1.02
N ILE A 16 -17.21 26.52 -1.51
CA ILE A 16 -17.62 25.35 -2.32
C ILE A 16 -16.82 25.29 -3.63
N LEU A 17 -16.69 26.42 -4.34
CA LEU A 17 -15.93 26.48 -5.59
C LEU A 17 -14.45 26.13 -5.38
N LEU A 18 -13.82 26.65 -4.33
CA LEU A 18 -12.43 26.34 -4.01
C LEU A 18 -12.22 24.85 -3.73
N ASN A 19 -13.12 24.23 -2.95
CA ASN A 19 -13.07 22.79 -2.70
C ASN A 19 -13.27 21.98 -3.99
N LEU A 20 -14.21 22.38 -4.86
CA LEU A 20 -14.43 21.71 -6.15
C LEU A 20 -13.20 21.80 -7.05
N ILE A 21 -12.54 22.96 -7.11
CA ILE A 21 -11.31 23.14 -7.88
C ILE A 21 -10.19 22.25 -7.30
N CYS A 22 -10.01 22.24 -5.98
CA CYS A 22 -9.02 21.37 -5.33
C CYS A 22 -9.26 19.89 -5.66
N TYR A 23 -10.52 19.45 -5.58
CA TYR A 23 -10.91 18.07 -5.86
C TYR A 23 -10.64 17.67 -7.30
N THR A 24 -11.00 18.51 -8.26
CA THR A 24 -10.93 18.18 -9.71
C THR A 24 -9.55 18.36 -10.33
N THR A 25 -8.68 19.18 -9.74
CA THR A 25 -7.38 19.54 -10.35
C THR A 25 -6.17 18.94 -9.63
N SER A 26 -6.34 18.38 -8.43
CA SER A 26 -5.23 17.84 -7.66
C SER A 26 -4.91 16.39 -8.03
N ASN A 27 -3.61 16.11 -8.21
CA ASN A 27 -3.10 14.74 -8.34
C ASN A 27 -3.41 13.85 -7.12
N PHE A 28 -3.60 14.45 -5.93
CA PHE A 28 -3.97 13.71 -4.72
C PHE A 28 -5.33 13.02 -4.90
N TYR A 29 -6.34 13.76 -5.35
CA TYR A 29 -7.69 13.22 -5.58
C TYR A 29 -7.75 12.30 -6.79
N ALA A 30 -6.92 12.54 -7.82
CA ALA A 30 -6.77 11.60 -8.92
C ALA A 30 -6.13 10.26 -8.47
N GLN A 31 -5.24 10.27 -7.48
CA GLN A 31 -4.70 9.05 -6.86
C GLN A 31 -5.74 8.38 -5.96
N GLU A 32 -6.46 9.16 -5.15
CA GLU A 32 -7.57 8.66 -4.34
C GLU A 32 -8.63 7.94 -5.19
N GLU A 33 -9.02 8.53 -6.31
CA GLU A 33 -10.00 7.93 -7.22
C GLU A 33 -9.50 6.60 -7.80
N LYS A 34 -8.22 6.53 -8.21
CA LYS A 34 -7.61 5.27 -8.69
C LYS A 34 -7.59 4.21 -7.60
N TYR A 35 -7.25 4.61 -6.37
CA TYR A 35 -7.22 3.75 -5.20
C TYR A 35 -8.61 3.17 -4.89
N GLN A 36 -9.63 4.03 -4.81
CA GLN A 36 -11.01 3.63 -4.54
C GLN A 36 -11.60 2.81 -5.69
N SER A 37 -11.32 3.16 -6.94
CA SER A 37 -11.77 2.39 -8.11
C SER A 37 -11.26 0.96 -8.08
N ARG A 38 -10.01 0.74 -7.66
CA ARG A 38 -9.43 -0.62 -7.50
C ARG A 38 -10.22 -1.44 -6.49
N ILE A 39 -10.62 -0.84 -5.37
CA ILE A 39 -11.45 -1.48 -4.35
C ILE A 39 -12.84 -1.77 -4.92
N GLU A 40 -13.54 -0.81 -5.51
CA GLU A 40 -14.89 -1.01 -6.05
C GLU A 40 -14.93 -2.06 -7.18
N LEU A 41 -13.93 -2.08 -8.07
CA LEU A 41 -13.78 -3.11 -9.09
C LEU A 41 -13.59 -4.49 -8.47
N PHE A 42 -12.79 -4.59 -7.40
CA PHE A 42 -12.64 -5.83 -6.68
C PHE A 42 -13.96 -6.29 -6.03
N LEU A 43 -14.68 -5.40 -5.34
CA LEU A 43 -15.93 -5.73 -4.66
C LEU A 43 -17.05 -6.18 -5.62
N SER A 44 -16.98 -5.74 -6.88
CA SER A 44 -17.91 -6.18 -7.94
C SER A 44 -17.44 -7.42 -8.71
N SER A 45 -16.24 -7.92 -8.42
CA SER A 45 -15.66 -9.11 -9.05
C SER A 45 -15.96 -10.41 -8.27
N LYS A 46 -15.70 -11.56 -8.90
CA LYS A 46 -15.71 -12.89 -8.24
C LYS A 46 -14.31 -13.45 -8.07
N ASN A 47 -13.39 -12.59 -7.65
CA ASN A 47 -12.01 -12.98 -7.40
C ASN A 47 -11.94 -13.96 -6.23
N LYS A 48 -11.16 -15.03 -6.41
CA LYS A 48 -10.91 -16.07 -5.39
C LYS A 48 -9.62 -15.79 -4.60
N SER A 49 -8.72 -15.01 -5.18
CA SER A 49 -7.44 -14.67 -4.58
C SER A 49 -7.32 -13.15 -4.47
N ILE A 50 -6.76 -12.68 -3.37
CA ILE A 50 -6.47 -11.26 -3.14
C ILE A 50 -4.99 -11.06 -2.83
N PHE A 51 -4.42 -9.97 -3.33
CA PHE A 51 -3.11 -9.48 -2.91
C PHE A 51 -3.27 -8.20 -2.09
N LEU A 52 -2.63 -8.17 -0.93
CA LEU A 52 -2.56 -7.03 -0.03
C LEU A 52 -1.11 -6.76 0.34
N GLY A 53 -0.73 -5.50 0.31
CA GLY A 53 0.62 -5.05 0.58
C GLY A 53 0.83 -3.64 0.06
N ASP A 54 2.09 -3.24 0.04
CA ASP A 54 2.55 -1.97 -0.49
C ASP A 54 2.84 -2.05 -2.01
N SER A 55 3.82 -1.29 -2.47
CA SER A 55 4.24 -1.27 -3.88
C SER A 55 4.85 -2.58 -4.36
N HIS A 56 5.40 -3.42 -3.47
CA HIS A 56 5.98 -4.72 -3.86
C HIS A 56 4.89 -5.67 -4.32
N SER A 57 3.84 -5.82 -3.51
CA SER A 57 2.64 -6.57 -3.91
C SER A 57 1.90 -5.92 -5.09
N GLU A 58 1.96 -4.59 -5.24
CA GLU A 58 1.38 -3.92 -6.40
C GLU A 58 2.04 -4.36 -7.73
N THR A 59 3.30 -4.81 -7.72
CA THR A 59 3.98 -5.30 -8.94
C THR A 59 3.28 -6.49 -9.59
N ILE A 60 2.47 -7.26 -8.84
CA ILE A 60 1.67 -8.38 -9.38
C ILE A 60 0.75 -7.93 -10.53
N ARG A 61 0.35 -6.66 -10.57
CA ARG A 61 -0.44 -6.07 -11.69
C ARG A 61 0.25 -6.17 -13.06
N HIS A 62 1.56 -6.43 -13.09
CA HIS A 62 2.32 -6.64 -14.32
C HIS A 62 2.04 -8.01 -14.93
N LEU A 63 1.45 -8.94 -14.19
CA LEU A 63 0.84 -10.12 -14.78
C LEU A 63 -0.40 -9.67 -15.54
N ASN A 64 -0.65 -10.25 -16.72
CA ASN A 64 -2.01 -10.29 -17.26
C ASN A 64 -2.84 -11.17 -16.33
N GLU A 65 -3.28 -10.58 -15.21
CA GLU A 65 -3.89 -11.28 -14.09
C GLU A 65 -5.03 -12.18 -14.61
N ASP A 66 -5.07 -13.41 -14.09
CA ASP A 66 -6.24 -14.25 -14.30
C ASP A 66 -7.47 -13.53 -13.71
N ASN A 67 -8.65 -13.74 -14.29
CA ASN A 67 -9.91 -13.12 -13.87
C ASN A 67 -10.36 -13.54 -12.45
N HIS A 68 -9.53 -14.33 -11.76
CA HIS A 68 -9.75 -14.85 -10.41
C HIS A 68 -8.86 -14.18 -9.36
N ILE A 69 -7.95 -13.29 -9.76
CA ILE A 69 -7.01 -12.60 -8.86
C ILE A 69 -7.38 -11.13 -8.82
N GLY A 70 -7.47 -10.61 -7.60
CA GLY A 70 -7.61 -9.18 -7.38
C GLY A 70 -6.42 -8.63 -6.63
N ASN A 71 -5.67 -7.75 -7.28
CA ASN A 71 -4.63 -7.01 -6.60
C ASN A 71 -5.20 -5.76 -5.94
N LEU A 72 -5.24 -5.75 -4.61
CA LEU A 72 -5.63 -4.59 -3.81
C LEU A 72 -4.44 -3.88 -3.17
N ALA A 73 -3.22 -4.37 -3.35
CA ALA A 73 -2.02 -3.66 -2.92
C ALA A 73 -1.88 -2.33 -3.65
N PHE A 74 -1.28 -1.33 -3.02
CA PHE A 74 -1.05 -0.02 -3.62
C PHE A 74 0.19 0.60 -2.99
N GLY A 75 1.00 1.32 -3.78
CA GLY A 75 2.20 1.97 -3.26
C GLY A 75 1.94 2.81 -2.01
N ALA A 76 2.81 2.63 -1.01
CA ALA A 76 2.74 3.25 0.32
C ALA A 76 1.53 2.85 1.19
N ASP A 77 0.81 1.76 0.87
CA ASP A 77 -0.08 1.14 1.85
C ASP A 77 0.71 0.60 3.04
N GLY A 78 0.20 0.84 4.24
CA GLY A 78 0.69 0.21 5.46
C GLY A 78 -0.23 -0.91 5.92
N ILE A 79 0.08 -1.44 7.10
CA ILE A 79 -0.65 -2.55 7.71
C ILE A 79 -2.11 -2.20 8.01
N LYS A 80 -2.37 -0.93 8.38
CA LYS A 80 -3.74 -0.46 8.65
C LYS A 80 -4.59 -0.43 7.38
N GLU A 81 -4.02 0.02 6.27
CA GLU A 81 -4.70 0.02 4.96
C GLU A 81 -5.04 -1.40 4.52
N MET A 82 -4.08 -2.33 4.65
CA MET A 82 -4.30 -3.75 4.39
C MET A 82 -5.44 -4.32 5.24
N TYR A 83 -5.45 -4.02 6.55
CA TYR A 83 -6.49 -4.51 7.45
C TYR A 83 -7.88 -3.95 7.12
N VAL A 84 -8.00 -2.66 6.83
CA VAL A 84 -9.28 -2.05 6.46
C VAL A 84 -9.81 -2.62 5.16
N LYS A 85 -8.94 -2.81 4.16
CA LYS A 85 -9.29 -3.53 2.93
C LYS A 85 -9.78 -4.94 3.24
N SER A 86 -9.12 -5.64 4.16
CA SER A 86 -9.50 -6.98 4.61
C SER A 86 -10.93 -7.02 5.18
N LEU A 87 -11.25 -6.09 6.08
CA LEU A 87 -12.58 -5.98 6.67
C LEU A 87 -13.65 -5.81 5.58
N ILE A 88 -13.43 -4.89 4.64
CA ILE A 88 -14.39 -4.63 3.56
C ILE A 88 -14.52 -5.87 2.67
N VAL A 89 -13.43 -6.43 2.15
CA VAL A 89 -13.53 -7.52 1.17
C VAL A 89 -14.17 -8.78 1.77
N THR A 90 -13.90 -9.09 3.04
CA THR A 90 -14.48 -10.27 3.69
C THR A 90 -15.99 -10.14 3.98
N ASP A 91 -16.52 -8.93 3.99
CA ASP A 91 -17.96 -8.66 4.15
C ASP A 91 -18.71 -8.68 2.81
N PHE A 92 -18.05 -8.33 1.71
CA PHE A 92 -18.69 -8.12 0.41
C PHE A 92 -18.35 -9.18 -0.65
N ASN A 93 -17.29 -9.95 -0.49
CA ASN A 93 -16.91 -11.03 -1.41
C ASN A 93 -16.72 -12.36 -0.64
N PRO A 94 -17.78 -13.19 -0.54
CA PRO A 94 -17.70 -14.48 0.16
C PRO A 94 -16.93 -15.56 -0.63
N ASP A 95 -16.57 -15.31 -1.90
CA ASP A 95 -15.91 -16.28 -2.77
C ASP A 95 -14.38 -16.30 -2.61
N ILE A 96 -13.82 -15.42 -1.78
CA ILE A 96 -12.37 -15.39 -1.51
C ILE A 96 -11.95 -16.69 -0.83
N GLN A 97 -10.89 -17.30 -1.34
CA GLN A 97 -10.29 -18.53 -0.86
C GLN A 97 -8.85 -18.32 -0.39
N TYR A 98 -8.14 -17.36 -0.98
CA TYR A 98 -6.72 -17.09 -0.70
C TYR A 98 -6.48 -15.59 -0.47
N ALA A 99 -5.74 -15.27 0.59
CA ALA A 99 -5.22 -13.94 0.87
C ALA A 99 -3.70 -13.97 0.88
N PHE A 100 -3.08 -13.32 -0.11
CA PHE A 100 -1.65 -13.09 -0.19
C PHE A 100 -1.33 -11.77 0.51
N ILE A 101 -0.51 -11.81 1.56
CA ILE A 101 -0.14 -10.65 2.36
C ILE A 101 1.38 -10.45 2.34
N SER A 102 1.85 -9.23 2.09
CA SER A 102 3.29 -8.89 2.25
C SER A 102 3.75 -9.13 3.69
N THR A 103 4.95 -9.70 3.85
CA THR A 103 5.58 -10.07 5.15
C THR A 103 7.01 -9.51 5.29
N GLU A 104 7.25 -8.40 4.60
CA GLU A 104 8.56 -7.82 4.38
C GLU A 104 8.92 -6.87 5.54
N PRO A 105 10.19 -6.78 5.95
CA PRO A 105 10.55 -5.95 7.11
C PRO A 105 10.15 -4.47 6.96
N GLN A 106 10.25 -3.89 5.76
CA GLN A 106 9.90 -2.49 5.51
C GLN A 106 8.42 -2.18 5.76
N LEU A 107 7.52 -3.17 5.69
CA LEU A 107 6.10 -3.00 6.01
C LEU A 107 5.88 -2.64 7.49
N PHE A 108 6.85 -2.99 8.36
CA PHE A 108 6.83 -2.74 9.80
C PHE A 108 7.69 -1.55 10.20
N ASN A 109 8.17 -0.74 9.26
CA ASN A 109 8.91 0.47 9.59
C ASN A 109 7.98 1.55 10.20
N ASN A 110 8.56 2.67 10.63
CA ASN A 110 7.79 3.75 11.26
C ASN A 110 7.15 4.73 10.27
N SER A 111 7.05 4.36 8.99
CA SER A 111 6.47 5.23 7.97
C SER A 111 4.95 5.28 8.12
N ILE A 112 4.40 6.49 8.00
CA ILE A 112 2.96 6.68 7.98
C ILE A 112 2.48 6.56 6.53
N SER A 113 1.51 5.67 6.27
CA SER A 113 0.91 5.55 4.95
C SER A 113 0.32 6.89 4.48
N SER A 114 0.70 7.29 3.27
CA SER A 114 0.10 8.44 2.58
C SER A 114 -1.35 8.19 2.15
N ASN A 115 -1.82 6.94 2.17
CA ASN A 115 -3.10 6.52 1.63
C ASN A 115 -4.21 6.42 2.69
N SER A 116 -3.89 6.64 3.97
CA SER A 116 -4.83 6.48 5.09
C SER A 116 -6.18 7.19 4.90
N SER A 117 -6.18 8.42 4.36
CA SER A 117 -7.44 9.15 4.09
C SER A 117 -8.23 8.61 2.90
N PHE A 118 -7.60 7.90 1.96
CA PHE A 118 -8.30 7.34 0.79
C PHE A 118 -9.30 6.25 1.19
N LEU A 119 -9.13 5.68 2.38
CA LEU A 119 -10.02 4.67 2.96
C LEU A 119 -11.16 5.26 3.80
N ASN A 120 -11.20 6.57 4.01
CA ASN A 120 -12.24 7.23 4.80
C ASN A 120 -13.67 6.86 4.39
N PRO A 121 -14.02 6.70 3.08
CA PRO A 121 -15.36 6.28 2.70
C PRO A 121 -15.76 4.90 3.19
N TYR A 122 -14.79 4.00 3.33
CA TYR A 122 -15.02 2.63 3.76
C TYR A 122 -14.99 2.46 5.28
N LEU A 123 -14.17 3.26 5.97
CA LEU A 123 -14.13 3.27 7.44
C LEU A 123 -15.49 3.59 8.06
N LEU A 124 -16.35 4.36 7.37
CA LEU A 124 -17.73 4.60 7.83
C LEU A 124 -18.61 3.33 7.83
N ARG A 125 -18.22 2.29 7.09
CA ARG A 125 -18.94 1.00 6.98
C ARG A 125 -18.40 -0.05 7.95
N VAL A 126 -17.19 0.15 8.47
CA VAL A 126 -16.51 -0.78 9.38
C VAL A 126 -16.95 -0.52 10.82
N LYS A 127 -17.21 -1.60 11.57
CA LYS A 127 -17.48 -1.52 13.01
C LYS A 127 -16.15 -1.16 13.71
N ASP A 128 -16.18 -0.18 14.62
CA ASP A 128 -15.03 0.24 15.42
C ASP A 128 -13.90 0.97 14.66
N SER A 129 -14.25 1.77 13.65
CA SER A 129 -13.32 2.62 12.88
C SER A 129 -12.43 3.55 13.72
N LEU A 130 -12.87 3.88 14.94
CA LEU A 130 -12.13 4.68 15.92
C LEU A 130 -10.82 3.99 16.33
N ASP A 131 -10.80 2.66 16.40
CA ASP A 131 -9.66 1.92 16.96
C ASP A 131 -8.50 1.77 15.95
N ILE A 132 -8.77 1.95 14.65
CA ILE A 132 -7.76 1.75 13.59
C ILE A 132 -6.93 3.02 13.37
N TYR A 133 -7.60 4.17 13.16
CA TYR A 133 -6.96 5.44 12.84
C TYR A 133 -7.17 6.53 13.89
N GLU A 134 -7.82 6.23 15.02
CA GLU A 134 -8.16 7.22 16.06
C GLU A 134 -9.02 8.37 15.52
N LYS A 135 -9.83 8.09 14.49
CA LYS A 135 -10.71 9.07 13.82
C LYS A 135 -12.16 8.89 14.20
N SER A 136 -12.79 9.97 14.67
CA SER A 136 -14.24 10.01 14.85
C SER A 136 -14.97 9.95 13.50
N LYS A 137 -16.24 9.51 13.50
CA LYS A 137 -17.08 9.55 12.28
C LYS A 137 -17.20 10.96 11.69
N LEU A 138 -17.17 11.98 12.55
CA LEU A 138 -17.16 13.38 12.10
C LEU A 138 -15.87 13.71 11.36
N ASN A 139 -14.70 13.28 11.87
CA ASN A 139 -13.41 13.45 11.20
C ASN A 139 -13.42 12.76 9.83
N LEU A 140 -13.90 11.52 9.76
CA LEU A 140 -14.01 10.78 8.50
C LEU A 140 -14.92 11.48 7.47
N PHE A 141 -15.97 12.16 7.93
CA PHE A 141 -16.87 12.91 7.06
C PHE A 141 -16.28 14.24 6.60
N VAL A 142 -15.71 15.03 7.52
CA VAL A 142 -15.18 16.36 7.20
C VAL A 142 -13.93 16.29 6.34
N GLU A 143 -13.10 15.27 6.48
CA GLU A 143 -11.92 15.04 5.63
C GLU A 143 -12.25 14.72 4.16
N ARG A 144 -13.53 14.52 3.81
CA ARG A 144 -13.96 14.47 2.40
C ARG A 144 -13.98 15.84 1.74
N VAL A 145 -13.99 16.90 2.53
CA VAL A 145 -13.91 18.29 2.05
C VAL A 145 -12.43 18.65 1.93
N PRO A 146 -11.90 18.95 0.74
CA PRO A 146 -10.47 19.16 0.55
C PRO A 146 -9.80 20.13 1.53
N LEU A 147 -10.41 21.29 1.77
CA LEU A 147 -9.86 22.29 2.68
C LEU A 147 -9.90 21.88 4.16
N PHE A 148 -10.55 20.76 4.50
CA PHE A 148 -10.54 20.14 5.84
C PHE A 148 -9.76 18.82 5.88
N ASN A 149 -9.13 18.43 4.77
CA ASN A 149 -8.36 17.19 4.70
C ASN A 149 -6.88 17.48 4.96
N ASP A 150 -6.40 17.16 6.16
CA ASP A 150 -5.02 17.42 6.58
C ASP A 150 -3.98 16.72 5.69
N ASN A 151 -4.28 15.52 5.18
CA ASN A 151 -3.38 14.80 4.28
C ASN A 151 -3.26 15.52 2.93
N TYR A 152 -4.38 16.00 2.37
CA TYR A 152 -4.36 16.83 1.17
C TYR A 152 -3.62 18.15 1.40
N LEU A 153 -3.86 18.83 2.53
CA LEU A 153 -3.19 20.10 2.84
C LEU A 153 -1.67 19.91 2.98
N LYS A 154 -1.22 18.84 3.65
CA LYS A 154 0.20 18.47 3.71
C LYS A 154 0.77 18.15 2.34
N PHE A 155 0.05 17.37 1.52
CA PHE A 155 0.44 17.09 0.14
C PHE A 155 0.59 18.38 -0.68
N PHE A 156 -0.39 19.28 -0.61
CA PHE A 156 -0.39 20.55 -1.33
C PHE A 156 0.78 21.45 -0.93
N LEU A 157 1.02 21.59 0.38
CA LEU A 157 2.15 22.36 0.92
C LEU A 157 3.49 21.77 0.48
N ASN A 158 3.66 20.45 0.62
CA ASN A 158 4.90 19.77 0.22
C ASN A 158 5.14 19.88 -1.27
N LYS A 159 4.11 19.70 -2.10
CA LYS A 159 4.20 19.88 -3.54
C LYS A 159 4.61 21.32 -3.90
N THR A 160 3.96 22.32 -3.31
CA THR A 160 4.26 23.72 -3.57
C THR A 160 5.69 24.08 -3.15
N LEU A 161 6.14 23.63 -1.97
CA LEU A 161 7.52 23.83 -1.52
C LEU A 161 8.53 23.13 -2.44
N THR A 162 8.20 21.95 -2.95
CA THR A 162 9.06 21.17 -3.85
C THR A 162 9.14 21.83 -5.21
N ASP A 163 8.03 22.28 -5.77
CA ASP A 163 7.96 22.98 -7.05
C ASP A 163 8.76 24.30 -6.99
N ILE A 164 8.70 25.02 -5.86
CA ILE A 164 9.53 26.21 -5.63
C ILE A 164 11.02 25.86 -5.56
N ARG A 165 11.41 24.82 -4.81
CA ARG A 165 12.82 24.42 -4.63
C ARG A 165 13.45 23.86 -5.91
N ASN A 166 12.64 23.17 -6.71
CA ASN A 166 13.07 22.49 -7.94
C ASN A 166 12.78 23.30 -9.19
N PHE A 167 12.32 24.55 -9.04
CA PHE A 167 12.09 25.44 -10.17
C PHE A 167 13.37 25.55 -11.02
N GLY A 168 13.29 25.09 -12.28
CA GLY A 168 14.42 25.08 -13.22
C GLY A 168 15.36 23.88 -13.15
N LYS A 169 15.12 22.88 -12.28
CA LYS A 169 15.91 21.63 -12.23
C LYS A 169 15.12 20.48 -12.85
N GLN A 170 15.45 20.10 -14.08
CA GLN A 170 15.00 18.82 -14.64
C GLN A 170 15.96 17.70 -14.22
N SER A 171 15.52 16.81 -13.33
CA SER A 171 16.23 15.54 -13.12
C SER A 171 15.78 14.55 -14.19
N LYS A 172 16.71 14.08 -15.02
CA LYS A 172 16.45 12.96 -15.92
C LYS A 172 16.31 11.69 -15.07
N LYS A 173 15.18 10.98 -15.20
CA LYS A 173 15.00 9.68 -14.55
C LYS A 173 15.96 8.69 -15.20
N GLU A 174 16.85 8.12 -14.41
CA GLU A 174 17.84 7.16 -14.90
C GLU A 174 17.19 5.78 -15.03
N ASN A 175 17.50 5.05 -16.09
CA ASN A 175 16.99 3.70 -16.31
C ASN A 175 17.81 2.72 -15.47
N TRP A 176 17.17 2.02 -14.53
CA TRP A 176 17.83 1.06 -13.63
C TRP A 176 18.67 0.06 -14.40
N GLU A 177 18.14 -0.54 -15.47
CA GLU A 177 18.84 -1.58 -16.24
C GLU A 177 20.19 -1.09 -16.79
N GLU A 178 20.26 0.17 -17.21
CA GLU A 178 21.43 0.82 -17.82
C GLU A 178 22.44 1.33 -16.78
N LEU A 179 22.09 1.35 -15.49
CA LEU A 179 22.98 1.84 -14.46
C LEU A 179 24.19 0.91 -14.26
N PRO A 180 25.41 1.47 -14.10
CA PRO A 180 26.55 0.69 -13.65
C PRO A 180 26.27 0.02 -12.30
N GLU A 181 26.82 -1.17 -12.11
CA GLU A 181 26.62 -1.97 -10.91
C GLU A 181 26.93 -1.21 -9.61
N SER A 182 28.02 -0.45 -9.59
CA SER A 182 28.39 0.38 -8.43
C SER A 182 27.32 1.41 -8.04
N LYS A 183 26.57 1.92 -9.03
CA LYS A 183 25.51 2.90 -8.82
C LYS A 183 24.22 2.22 -8.33
N LYS A 184 23.87 1.05 -8.87
CA LYS A 184 22.76 0.21 -8.36
C LYS A 184 22.95 -0.10 -6.88
N LYS A 185 24.13 -0.60 -6.51
CA LYS A 185 24.49 -0.86 -5.10
C LYS A 185 24.34 0.38 -4.21
N THR A 186 24.78 1.54 -4.70
CA THR A 186 24.68 2.80 -3.95
C THR A 186 23.23 3.22 -3.72
N ILE A 187 22.38 3.10 -4.74
CA ILE A 187 20.95 3.38 -4.63
C ILE A 187 20.28 2.41 -3.67
N ALA A 188 20.45 1.10 -3.88
CA ALA A 188 19.90 0.04 -3.04
C ALA A 188 20.31 0.19 -1.57
N THR A 189 21.59 0.46 -1.30
CA THR A 189 22.10 0.71 0.06
C THR A 189 21.42 1.92 0.69
N LYS A 190 21.21 3.00 -0.07
CA LYS A 190 20.62 4.22 0.45
C LYS A 190 19.14 4.03 0.76
N THR A 191 18.38 3.44 -0.16
CA THR A 191 16.95 3.20 -0.01
C THR A 191 16.71 2.18 1.11
N GLY A 192 17.44 1.06 1.13
CA GLY A 192 17.31 0.06 2.19
C GLY A 192 17.56 0.60 3.60
N LYS A 193 18.50 1.54 3.77
CA LYS A 193 18.72 2.21 5.07
C LYS A 193 17.55 3.08 5.52
N ILE A 194 16.81 3.67 4.58
CA ILE A 194 15.65 4.49 4.88
C ILE A 194 14.47 3.60 5.23
N ASP A 195 14.22 2.58 4.41
CA ASP A 195 13.03 1.76 4.51
C ASP A 195 13.09 0.75 5.65
N HIS A 196 14.28 0.26 6.00
CA HIS A 196 14.48 -0.65 7.13
C HIS A 196 14.75 0.07 8.46
N ASN A 197 14.48 1.37 8.54
CA ASN A 197 14.67 2.13 9.76
C ASN A 197 13.50 1.95 10.73
N ASN A 198 13.79 1.79 12.03
CA ASN A 198 12.80 1.67 13.11
C ASN A 198 11.74 0.58 12.87
N ILE A 199 12.16 -0.56 12.33
CA ILE A 199 11.30 -1.74 12.16
C ILE A 199 10.69 -2.15 13.50
N LEU A 200 9.40 -2.48 13.50
CA LEU A 200 8.62 -2.92 14.66
C LEU A 200 8.59 -1.91 15.83
N SER A 201 8.94 -0.64 15.58
CA SER A 201 8.87 0.41 16.60
C SER A 201 7.44 0.74 17.05
N ASN A 202 6.44 0.45 16.22
CA ASN A 202 5.03 0.62 16.53
C ASN A 202 4.37 -0.74 16.84
N SER A 203 4.17 -1.03 18.13
CA SER A 203 3.56 -2.29 18.57
C SER A 203 2.15 -2.50 18.05
N ASN A 204 1.40 -1.42 17.77
CA ASN A 204 0.03 -1.52 17.27
C ASN A 204 -0.04 -2.20 15.90
N ASP A 205 0.99 -2.04 15.07
CA ASP A 205 0.98 -2.62 13.72
C ASP A 205 1.04 -4.15 13.77
N THR A 206 1.79 -4.72 14.73
CA THR A 206 1.81 -6.18 14.96
C THR A 206 0.45 -6.71 15.45
N VAL A 207 -0.28 -5.92 16.24
CA VAL A 207 -1.63 -6.26 16.71
C VAL A 207 -2.60 -6.27 15.53
N VAL A 208 -2.61 -5.19 14.73
CA VAL A 208 -3.48 -5.05 13.56
C VAL A 208 -3.20 -6.15 12.52
N PHE A 209 -1.92 -6.45 12.26
CA PHE A 209 -1.53 -7.51 11.34
C PHE A 209 -2.03 -8.88 11.82
N ARG A 210 -1.94 -9.15 13.13
CA ARG A 210 -2.45 -10.40 13.73
C ARG A 210 -3.97 -10.50 13.63
N GLU A 211 -4.69 -9.40 13.85
CA GLU A 211 -6.15 -9.37 13.71
C GLU A 211 -6.58 -9.56 12.24
N MET A 212 -5.82 -9.02 11.28
CA MET A 212 -6.02 -9.28 9.86
C MET A 212 -5.91 -10.78 9.53
N VAL A 213 -4.86 -11.47 10.02
CA VAL A 213 -4.71 -12.91 9.82
C VAL A 213 -5.89 -13.67 10.43
N LYS A 214 -6.24 -13.38 11.70
CA LYS A 214 -7.38 -14.02 12.38
C LYS A 214 -8.70 -13.81 11.63
N LEU A 215 -8.95 -12.62 11.10
CA LEU A 215 -10.13 -12.31 10.31
C LEU A 215 -10.25 -13.29 9.13
N TYR A 216 -9.18 -13.45 8.35
CA TYR A 216 -9.18 -14.39 7.23
C TYR A 216 -9.38 -15.84 7.66
N LYS A 217 -8.66 -16.29 8.71
CA LYS A 217 -8.79 -17.66 9.22
C LYS A 217 -10.22 -17.95 9.72
N SER A 218 -10.87 -16.99 10.38
CA SER A 218 -12.26 -17.14 10.83
C SER A 218 -13.28 -17.34 9.70
N LYS A 219 -12.91 -16.92 8.48
CA LYS A 219 -13.72 -17.07 7.26
C LYS A 219 -13.29 -18.28 6.42
N ASN A 220 -12.40 -19.13 6.94
CA ASN A 220 -11.76 -20.25 6.21
C ASN A 220 -11.00 -19.80 4.95
N ILE A 221 -10.49 -18.58 4.94
CA ILE A 221 -9.61 -18.08 3.88
C ILE A 221 -8.18 -18.49 4.21
N LYS A 222 -7.49 -19.10 3.24
CA LYS A 222 -6.08 -19.47 3.39
C LYS A 222 -5.22 -18.22 3.32
N VAL A 223 -4.33 -18.05 4.30
CA VAL A 223 -3.46 -16.88 4.38
C VAL A 223 -2.05 -17.27 3.98
N ILE A 224 -1.51 -16.59 2.95
CA ILE A 224 -0.19 -16.83 2.39
C ILE A 224 0.64 -15.57 2.62
N GLY A 225 1.61 -15.66 3.52
CA GLY A 225 2.65 -14.64 3.65
C GLY A 225 3.59 -14.70 2.46
N VAL A 226 3.91 -13.55 1.87
CA VAL A 226 4.88 -13.45 0.78
C VAL A 226 5.91 -12.37 1.13
N ARG A 227 7.19 -12.69 1.00
CA ARG A 227 8.27 -11.72 1.02
C ARG A 227 8.85 -11.63 -0.39
N PHE A 228 8.80 -10.45 -1.00
CA PHE A 228 9.12 -10.30 -2.42
C PHE A 228 10.65 -10.32 -2.63
N PRO A 229 11.11 -10.76 -3.82
CA PRO A 229 12.50 -10.60 -4.20
C PRO A 229 12.84 -9.11 -4.32
N VAL A 230 13.98 -8.73 -3.76
CA VAL A 230 14.55 -7.37 -3.83
C VAL A 230 16.01 -7.47 -4.24
N TYR A 231 16.62 -6.36 -4.61
CA TYR A 231 18.05 -6.36 -4.91
C TYR A 231 18.85 -6.72 -3.64
N PRO A 232 19.86 -7.62 -3.69
CA PRO A 232 20.52 -8.11 -2.48
C PRO A 232 21.04 -6.99 -1.57
N GLU A 233 21.66 -5.96 -2.14
CA GLU A 233 22.20 -4.83 -1.40
C GLU A 233 21.15 -3.98 -0.69
N TYR A 234 19.87 -4.06 -1.08
CA TYR A 234 18.75 -3.41 -0.39
C TYR A 234 18.42 -4.12 0.92
N ILE A 235 18.15 -5.43 0.87
CA ILE A 235 17.76 -6.21 2.05
C ILE A 235 18.91 -6.41 3.03
N GLU A 236 20.15 -6.40 2.54
CA GLU A 236 21.36 -6.42 3.38
C GLU A 236 21.48 -5.19 4.31
N GLN A 237 20.68 -4.13 4.09
CA GLN A 237 20.61 -2.99 5.01
C GLN A 237 19.65 -3.20 6.18
N CYS A 238 18.88 -4.28 6.19
CA CYS A 238 18.03 -4.62 7.32
C CYS A 238 18.91 -5.19 8.44
N GLU A 239 18.86 -4.58 9.62
CA GLU A 239 19.66 -5.04 10.77
C GLU A 239 19.29 -6.49 11.12
N PRO A 240 20.27 -7.39 11.37
CA PRO A 240 19.99 -8.82 11.58
C PRO A 240 18.99 -9.09 12.71
N ASN A 241 19.01 -8.28 13.77
CA ASN A 241 18.06 -8.39 14.87
C ASN A 241 16.64 -7.98 14.47
N ASP A 242 16.49 -6.93 13.66
CA ASP A 242 15.19 -6.47 13.18
C ASP A 242 14.58 -7.50 12.23
N LEU A 243 15.38 -8.01 11.30
CA LEU A 243 14.97 -9.11 10.42
C LEU A 243 14.53 -10.34 11.21
N LYS A 244 15.31 -10.73 12.24
CA LYS A 244 14.95 -11.83 13.13
C LYS A 244 13.65 -11.57 13.87
N ASN A 245 13.45 -10.38 14.42
CA ASN A 245 12.23 -10.02 15.15
C ASN A 245 10.99 -10.07 14.24
N VAL A 246 11.11 -9.61 12.98
CA VAL A 246 10.06 -9.74 11.98
C VAL A 246 9.79 -11.21 11.67
N ASN A 247 10.83 -12.02 11.44
CA ASN A 247 10.67 -13.45 11.19
C ASN A 247 9.97 -14.16 12.35
N ASP A 248 10.42 -13.96 13.59
CA ASP A 248 9.81 -14.52 14.79
C ASP A 248 8.33 -14.10 14.90
N PHE A 249 8.01 -12.84 14.59
CA PHE A 249 6.63 -12.36 14.58
C PHE A 249 5.78 -13.08 13.52
N ILE A 250 6.26 -13.17 12.28
CA ILE A 250 5.55 -13.82 11.17
C ILE A 250 5.36 -15.32 11.45
N GLU A 251 6.38 -16.01 11.98
CA GLU A 251 6.29 -17.42 12.40
C GLU A 251 5.28 -17.65 13.52
N SER A 252 5.00 -16.63 14.35
CA SER A 252 3.98 -16.69 15.40
C SER A 252 2.53 -16.55 14.89
N LEU A 253 2.33 -16.35 13.59
CA LEU A 253 1.02 -16.18 12.96
C LEU A 253 0.51 -17.52 12.40
N ASP A 254 -0.82 -17.69 12.36
CA ASP A 254 -1.48 -18.88 11.79
C ASP A 254 -1.59 -18.79 10.26
N LEU A 255 -0.44 -18.67 9.59
CA LEU A 255 -0.35 -18.66 8.13
C LEU A 255 -0.40 -20.09 7.58
N ASP A 256 -1.08 -20.27 6.45
CA ASP A 256 -1.08 -21.55 5.73
C ASP A 256 0.27 -21.76 5.01
N PHE A 257 0.87 -20.67 4.53
CA PHE A 257 2.22 -20.64 3.95
C PHE A 257 2.91 -19.33 4.32
N ASN A 258 4.23 -19.38 4.52
CA ASN A 258 5.09 -18.20 4.59
C ASN A 258 6.21 -18.37 3.55
N LEU A 259 6.12 -17.65 2.45
CA LEU A 259 6.97 -17.79 1.28
C LEU A 259 8.01 -16.67 1.26
N ASP A 260 9.27 -17.01 1.51
CA ASP A 260 10.37 -16.05 1.45
C ASP A 260 11.10 -16.15 0.10
N TYR A 261 10.96 -15.10 -0.72
CA TYR A 261 11.61 -14.99 -2.01
C TYR A 261 12.69 -13.91 -2.06
N SER A 262 13.10 -13.32 -0.94
CA SER A 262 14.03 -12.17 -0.91
C SER A 262 15.33 -12.41 -1.68
N TYR A 263 15.83 -13.65 -1.72
CA TYR A 263 17.11 -14.00 -2.35
C TYR A 263 16.98 -14.95 -3.55
N THR A 264 15.76 -15.22 -4.04
CA THR A 264 15.56 -16.20 -5.12
C THR A 264 15.89 -15.64 -6.49
N ILE A 265 15.60 -14.36 -6.74
CA ILE A 265 15.92 -13.67 -7.99
C ILE A 265 17.19 -12.84 -7.80
N LYS A 266 18.23 -13.13 -8.59
CA LYS A 266 19.52 -12.41 -8.54
C LYS A 266 19.87 -11.66 -9.82
N ASN A 267 19.12 -11.88 -10.90
CA ASN A 267 19.40 -11.25 -12.18
C ASN A 267 18.92 -9.78 -12.15
N PRO A 268 19.83 -8.78 -12.26
CA PRO A 268 19.44 -7.37 -12.19
C PRO A 268 18.45 -6.95 -13.30
N MET A 269 18.40 -7.69 -14.42
CA MET A 269 17.47 -7.43 -15.53
C MET A 269 16.02 -7.81 -15.23
N LEU A 270 15.74 -8.39 -14.06
CA LEU A 270 14.40 -8.74 -13.60
C LEU A 270 13.84 -7.73 -12.59
N PHE A 271 14.61 -6.69 -12.29
CA PHE A 271 14.24 -5.63 -11.38
C PHE A 271 13.95 -4.33 -12.14
N ALA A 272 12.92 -3.61 -11.71
CA ALA A 272 12.60 -2.27 -12.20
C ALA A 272 13.48 -1.21 -11.50
N ASP A 273 13.84 -1.46 -10.25
CA ASP A 273 14.69 -0.65 -9.38
C ASP A 273 15.26 -1.52 -8.23
N GLU A 274 15.71 -0.93 -7.12
CA GLU A 274 16.36 -1.65 -6.02
C GLU A 274 15.46 -2.62 -5.24
N ASP A 275 14.15 -2.43 -5.26
CA ASP A 275 13.18 -3.12 -4.40
C ASP A 275 11.94 -3.62 -5.16
N HIS A 276 11.75 -3.21 -6.42
CA HIS A 276 10.63 -3.67 -7.26
C HIS A 276 11.09 -4.56 -8.41
N LEU A 277 10.31 -5.62 -8.65
CA LEU A 277 10.42 -6.43 -9.86
C LEU A 277 9.84 -5.70 -11.08
N ASN A 278 10.45 -5.91 -12.24
CA ASN A 278 9.83 -5.56 -13.52
C ASN A 278 8.89 -6.69 -13.99
N GLU A 279 8.20 -6.49 -15.11
CA GLU A 279 7.26 -7.47 -15.67
C GLU A 279 7.84 -8.89 -15.80
N LYS A 280 9.09 -9.01 -16.28
CA LYS A 280 9.76 -10.31 -16.43
C LYS A 280 10.05 -10.95 -15.07
N GLY A 281 10.47 -10.15 -14.09
CA GLY A 281 10.70 -10.60 -12.73
C GLY A 281 9.43 -11.11 -12.06
N VAL A 282 8.32 -10.39 -12.25
CA VAL A 282 7.01 -10.79 -11.70
C VAL A 282 6.51 -12.11 -12.34
N VAL A 283 6.75 -12.33 -13.64
CA VAL A 283 6.46 -13.62 -14.29
C VAL A 283 7.29 -14.76 -13.68
N GLU A 284 8.55 -14.51 -13.32
CA GLU A 284 9.38 -15.51 -12.65
C GLU A 284 8.90 -15.78 -11.21
N LEU A 285 8.57 -14.74 -10.45
CA LEU A 285 7.98 -14.85 -9.12
C LEU A 285 6.68 -15.66 -9.15
N ALA A 286 5.80 -15.42 -10.12
CA ALA A 286 4.55 -16.17 -10.30
C ALA A 286 4.78 -17.67 -10.48
N ARG A 287 5.87 -18.08 -11.14
CA ARG A 287 6.24 -19.50 -11.28
C ARG A 287 6.69 -20.11 -9.96
N TYR A 288 7.45 -19.36 -9.14
CA TYR A 288 7.83 -19.82 -7.81
C TYR A 288 6.60 -19.99 -6.90
N ILE A 289 5.71 -18.99 -6.88
CA ILE A 289 4.46 -19.07 -6.11
C ILE A 289 3.62 -20.28 -6.56
N HIS A 290 3.47 -20.49 -7.88
CA HIS A 290 2.73 -21.63 -8.39
C HIS A 290 3.37 -22.97 -8.00
N ARG A 291 4.70 -23.09 -8.10
CA ARG A 291 5.42 -24.29 -7.68
C ARG A 291 5.18 -24.61 -6.19
N ASP A 292 5.20 -23.60 -5.34
CA ASP A 292 5.18 -23.77 -3.89
C ASP A 292 3.76 -23.91 -3.32
N THR A 293 2.76 -23.37 -4.01
CA THR A 293 1.36 -23.33 -3.52
C THR A 293 0.36 -24.08 -4.41
N GLY A 294 0.72 -24.37 -5.65
CA GLY A 294 -0.20 -24.85 -6.69
C GLY A 294 -1.13 -23.77 -7.27
N ILE A 295 -1.04 -22.51 -6.81
CA ILE A 295 -1.93 -21.42 -7.24
C ILE A 295 -1.33 -20.73 -8.47
N GLN A 296 -2.07 -20.74 -9.57
CA GLN A 296 -1.64 -20.09 -10.81
C GLN A 296 -2.00 -18.60 -10.77
N LEU A 297 -1.00 -17.72 -10.97
CA LEU A 297 -1.20 -16.26 -10.92
C LEU A 297 -1.39 -15.58 -12.28
N SER A 298 -1.05 -16.26 -13.37
CA SER A 298 -1.14 -15.75 -14.74
C SER A 298 -1.87 -16.74 -15.63
N LYS A 299 -2.56 -16.23 -16.66
CA LYS A 299 -3.18 -17.07 -17.70
C LYS A 299 -2.18 -17.95 -18.44
#